data_AF-A0A4Q2V2A7-F1
#
_entry.id   AF-A0A4Q2V2A7-F1
#
_cell.length_a   1.000
_cell.length_b   1.000
_cell.length_c   1.000
_cell.angle_alpha   90.00
_cell.angle_beta   90.00
_cell.angle_gamma   90.00
#
_symmetry.space_group_name_H-M   'P 1'
#
loop_
_entity.id
_entity.type
_entity.pdbx_description
1 polymer ?
#
loop_
_entity_poly.entity_id
_entity_poly.type
_entity_poly.pdbx_seq_one_letter_code
_entity_poly.pdbx_strand_id
1 'polypeptide(L)'
;MVRRNYTEDDVAEAILNITDRGLSQNEASQKRGVPQSTLSGRLSVQASRNERIQAHQRIPKSQEETLIRWVLRQESLGYAPSHSQLRACVEAILKQQGDNKPLGKHWTTRFVKRLLELSTKLGKRQEAARFDGFTPKAVNWYFDIRENEYGWIKPENTVNVDEGGIMAGF
;
A
#
# COMPACT_ATOMS: atom_id res chain seq x y z
N MET A 1 -9.99 37.11 -15.39
CA MET A 1 -8.96 36.04 -15.39
C MET A 1 -7.88 36.44 -16.39
N VAL A 2 -6.65 36.67 -15.93
CA VAL A 2 -5.50 36.94 -16.82
C VAL A 2 -5.17 35.65 -17.57
N ARG A 3 -5.29 35.66 -18.91
CA ARG A 3 -4.86 34.53 -19.75
C ARG A 3 -3.34 34.39 -19.61
N ARG A 4 -2.88 33.18 -19.26
CA ARG A 4 -1.45 32.83 -19.38
C ARG A 4 -1.10 32.84 -20.88
N ASN A 5 -0.03 33.56 -21.23
CA ASN A 5 0.49 33.63 -22.59
C ASN A 5 1.51 32.52 -22.90
N TYR A 6 1.64 31.51 -22.02
CA TYR A 6 2.57 30.40 -22.15
C TYR A 6 1.85 29.08 -21.87
N THR A 7 2.29 28.03 -22.56
CA THR A 7 1.75 26.66 -22.45
C THR A 7 2.56 25.81 -21.48
N GLU A 8 2.07 24.62 -21.10
CA GLU A 8 2.86 23.68 -20.30
C GLU A 8 4.09 23.15 -21.05
N ASP A 9 4.03 23.05 -22.39
CA ASP A 9 5.20 22.70 -23.21
C ASP A 9 6.30 23.75 -23.09
N ASP A 10 5.94 25.05 -23.07
CA ASP A 10 6.89 26.14 -22.86
C ASP A 10 7.57 26.05 -21.49
N VAL A 11 6.82 25.62 -20.47
CA VAL A 11 7.33 25.40 -19.10
C VAL A 11 8.29 24.20 -19.07
N ALA A 12 7.92 23.08 -19.71
CA ALA A 12 8.74 21.88 -19.76
C ALA A 12 10.07 22.12 -20.49
N GLU A 13 10.01 22.79 -21.64
CA GLU A 13 11.18 23.20 -22.39
C GLU A 13 12.05 24.19 -21.62
N ALA A 14 11.46 25.15 -20.92
CA ALA A 14 12.22 26.08 -20.08
C ALA A 14 12.95 25.37 -18.94
N ILE A 15 12.35 24.35 -18.33
CA ILE A 15 13.00 23.52 -17.30
C ILE A 15 14.16 22.71 -17.89
N LEU A 16 13.96 22.08 -19.06
CA LEU A 16 15.02 21.33 -19.76
C LEU A 16 16.22 22.22 -20.11
N ASN A 17 15.96 23.46 -20.54
CA ASN A 17 17.01 24.44 -20.80
C ASN A 17 17.86 24.72 -19.55
N ILE A 18 17.28 24.67 -18.36
CA ILE A 18 17.97 24.92 -17.08
C ILE A 18 18.73 23.68 -16.61
N THR A 19 18.11 22.49 -16.67
CA THR A 19 18.68 21.27 -16.10
C THR A 19 19.70 20.58 -17.01
N ASP A 20 19.47 20.58 -18.32
CA ASP A 20 20.26 19.81 -19.31
C ASP A 20 21.21 20.72 -20.09
N ARG A 21 20.79 21.96 -20.37
CA ARG A 21 21.57 22.92 -21.17
C ARG A 21 22.29 23.98 -20.34
N GLY A 22 22.18 23.92 -19.02
CA GLY A 22 22.89 24.79 -18.08
C GLY A 22 22.52 26.28 -18.14
N LEU A 23 21.38 26.64 -18.73
CA LEU A 23 20.94 28.04 -18.80
C LEU A 23 20.50 28.53 -17.42
N SER A 24 20.73 29.83 -17.16
CA SER A 24 20.18 30.47 -15.97
C SER A 24 18.65 30.56 -16.05
N GLN A 25 17.98 30.62 -14.88
CA GLN A 25 16.52 30.78 -14.83
C GLN A 25 16.02 32.03 -15.57
N ASN A 26 16.82 33.10 -15.59
CA ASN A 26 16.49 34.35 -16.28
C ASN A 26 16.56 34.16 -17.80
N GLU A 27 17.61 33.51 -18.30
CA GLU A 27 17.75 33.21 -19.74
C GLU A 27 16.64 32.27 -20.24
N ALA A 28 16.33 31.21 -19.47
CA ALA A 28 15.25 30.29 -19.82
C ALA A 28 13.86 30.95 -19.76
N SER A 29 13.65 31.86 -18.81
CA SER A 29 12.42 32.69 -18.70
C SER A 29 12.23 33.56 -19.94
N GLN A 30 13.28 34.28 -20.35
CA GLN A 30 13.23 35.14 -21.52
C GLN A 30 13.05 34.35 -22.82
N LYS A 31 13.75 33.22 -22.96
CA LYS A 31 13.72 32.39 -24.17
C LYS A 31 12.36 31.75 -24.45
N ARG A 32 11.58 31.42 -23.41
CA ARG A 32 10.28 30.74 -23.53
C ARG A 32 9.09 31.61 -23.12
N GLY A 33 9.31 32.87 -22.72
CA GLY A 33 8.24 33.76 -22.27
C GLY A 33 7.53 33.29 -20.98
N VAL A 34 8.15 32.39 -20.22
CA VAL A 34 7.60 31.85 -18.96
C VAL A 34 8.11 32.70 -17.80
N PRO A 35 7.24 33.23 -16.91
CA PRO A 35 7.68 33.99 -15.75
C PRO A 35 8.65 33.20 -14.87
N GLN A 36 9.72 33.85 -14.43
CA GLN A 36 10.72 33.24 -13.55
C GLN A 36 10.12 32.70 -12.25
N SER A 37 9.03 33.28 -11.74
CA SER A 37 8.28 32.75 -10.58
C SER A 37 7.64 31.40 -10.85
N THR A 38 7.22 31.13 -12.10
CA THR A 38 6.66 29.83 -12.52
C THR A 38 7.78 28.79 -12.65
N LEU A 39 8.90 29.16 -13.27
CA LEU A 39 10.08 28.29 -13.37
C LEU A 39 10.67 28.01 -11.99
N SER A 40 10.79 29.02 -11.14
CA SER A 40 11.24 28.87 -9.76
C SER A 40 10.28 28.00 -8.97
N GLY A 41 8.96 28.18 -9.08
CA GLY A 41 7.99 27.27 -8.42
C GLY A 41 8.08 25.82 -8.91
N ARG A 42 8.38 25.60 -10.20
CA ARG A 42 8.55 24.26 -10.79
C ARG A 42 9.89 23.62 -10.44
N LEU A 43 11.00 24.36 -10.51
CA LEU A 43 12.36 23.90 -10.17
C LEU A 43 12.58 23.78 -8.68
N SER A 44 11.95 24.67 -7.91
CA SER A 44 11.99 24.63 -6.47
C SER A 44 11.42 23.34 -5.93
N VAL A 45 10.69 22.53 -6.75
CA VAL A 45 9.99 21.26 -6.40
C VAL A 45 9.93 21.21 -4.90
N GLN A 46 9.15 22.14 -4.36
CA GLN A 46 9.00 22.34 -2.93
C GLN A 46 8.67 20.96 -2.45
N ALA A 47 9.63 20.30 -1.78
CA ALA A 47 9.63 18.87 -1.51
C ALA A 47 8.18 18.50 -1.32
N SER A 48 7.61 17.72 -2.26
CA SER A 48 6.17 17.64 -2.50
C SER A 48 5.48 17.63 -1.14
N ARG A 49 4.28 18.21 -0.97
CA ARG A 49 3.62 18.19 0.35
C ARG A 49 3.75 16.81 1.04
N ASN A 50 3.74 15.74 0.24
CA ASN A 50 4.07 14.37 0.63
C ASN A 50 5.53 14.15 1.12
N GLU A 51 6.58 14.61 0.44
CA GLU A 51 7.97 14.58 0.92
C GLU A 51 8.21 15.40 2.20
N ARG A 52 7.61 16.60 2.33
CA ARG A 52 7.67 17.36 3.61
C ARG A 52 6.94 16.65 4.74
N ILE A 53 5.80 16.03 4.44
CA ILE A 53 5.10 15.17 5.41
C ILE A 53 5.96 13.95 5.75
N GLN A 54 6.64 13.33 4.78
CA GLN A 54 7.53 12.17 4.97
C GLN A 54 8.74 12.50 5.85
N ALA A 55 9.37 13.67 5.70
CA ALA A 55 10.47 14.09 6.57
C ALA A 55 10.05 14.20 8.06
N HIS A 56 8.76 14.39 8.32
CA HIS A 56 8.17 14.42 9.67
C HIS A 56 7.45 13.12 10.05
N GLN A 57 7.47 12.10 9.19
CA GLN A 57 6.97 10.79 9.56
C GLN A 57 7.97 10.08 10.46
N ARG A 58 7.42 9.48 11.50
CA ARG A 58 8.20 8.78 12.53
C ARG A 58 8.84 7.48 12.02
N ILE A 59 8.34 6.96 10.91
CA ILE A 59 8.89 5.80 10.22
C ILE A 59 9.41 6.29 8.86
N PRO A 60 10.64 5.95 8.46
CA PRO A 60 11.16 6.29 7.15
C PRO A 60 10.38 5.56 6.04
N LYS A 61 10.31 6.18 4.87
CA LYS A 61 9.54 5.68 3.72
C LYS A 61 9.86 4.21 3.38
N SER A 62 11.13 3.82 3.40
CA SER A 62 11.57 2.44 3.12
C SER A 62 11.01 1.41 4.12
N GLN A 63 10.89 1.79 5.39
CA GLN A 63 10.26 0.96 6.41
C GLN A 63 8.74 0.95 6.25
N GLU A 64 8.13 2.08 5.90
CA GLU A 64 6.70 2.16 5.58
C GLU A 64 6.35 1.25 4.39
N GLU A 65 7.14 1.26 3.31
CA GLU A 65 6.98 0.38 2.15
C GLU A 65 7.16 -1.11 2.50
N THR A 66 8.08 -1.42 3.40
CA THR A 66 8.28 -2.79 3.89
C THR A 66 7.10 -3.26 4.74
N LEU A 67 6.56 -2.37 5.59
CA LEU A 67 5.37 -2.63 6.38
C LEU A 67 4.15 -2.84 5.47
N ILE A 68 3.98 -2.00 4.44
CA ILE A 68 2.93 -2.14 3.43
C ILE A 68 3.03 -3.51 2.73
N ARG A 69 4.22 -3.89 2.24
CA ARG A 69 4.43 -5.20 1.61
C ARG A 69 4.09 -6.36 2.56
N TRP A 70 4.46 -6.24 3.84
CA TRP A 70 4.09 -7.23 4.84
C TRP A 70 2.57 -7.31 5.03
N VAL A 71 1.86 -6.19 5.16
CA VAL A 71 0.39 -6.16 5.28
C VAL A 71 -0.30 -6.79 4.07
N LEU A 72 0.13 -6.44 2.85
CA LEU A 72 -0.42 -7.02 1.62
C LEU A 72 -0.18 -8.53 1.55
N ARG A 73 0.97 -9.01 2.03
CA ARG A 73 1.27 -10.44 2.12
C ARG A 73 0.38 -11.14 3.14
N GLN A 74 0.13 -10.53 4.30
CA GLN A 74 -0.84 -11.08 5.26
C GLN A 74 -2.22 -11.21 4.62
N GLU A 75 -2.67 -10.17 3.91
CA GLU A 75 -3.98 -10.17 3.24
C GLU A 75 -4.10 -11.28 2.19
N SER A 76 -3.04 -11.49 1.37
CA SER A 76 -3.01 -12.60 0.40
C SER A 76 -3.10 -13.99 1.03
N LEU A 77 -2.74 -14.10 2.31
CA LEU A 77 -2.83 -15.33 3.10
C LEU A 77 -4.17 -15.44 3.86
N GLY A 78 -5.10 -14.51 3.63
CA GLY A 78 -6.39 -14.45 4.33
C GLY A 78 -6.33 -13.76 5.69
N TYR A 79 -5.16 -13.26 6.11
CA TYR A 79 -4.99 -12.56 7.38
C TYR A 79 -5.07 -11.04 7.15
N ALA A 80 -6.10 -10.39 7.69
CA ALA A 80 -6.17 -8.93 7.71
C ALA A 80 -5.75 -8.42 9.10
N PRO A 81 -4.53 -7.84 9.28
CA PRO A 81 -4.10 -7.33 10.57
C PRO A 81 -5.05 -6.24 11.08
N SER A 82 -5.47 -6.33 12.33
CA SER A 82 -6.29 -5.30 12.96
C SER A 82 -5.49 -4.01 13.20
N HIS A 83 -6.19 -2.90 13.43
CA HIS A 83 -5.54 -1.63 13.76
C HIS A 83 -4.65 -1.71 15.01
N SER A 84 -5.03 -2.50 16.02
CA SER A 84 -4.23 -2.67 17.24
C SER A 84 -2.99 -3.54 16.98
N GLN A 85 -3.11 -4.59 16.17
CA GLN A 85 -1.98 -5.42 15.76
C GLN A 85 -0.96 -4.63 14.94
N LEU A 86 -1.42 -3.86 13.94
CA LEU A 86 -0.57 -2.97 13.16
C LEU A 86 0.19 -1.99 14.04
N ARG A 87 -0.52 -1.38 15.00
CA ARG A 87 0.07 -0.44 15.94
C ARG A 87 1.14 -1.10 16.81
N ALA A 88 0.84 -2.27 17.39
CA ALA A 88 1.77 -3.00 18.24
C ALA A 88 3.04 -3.43 17.49
N CYS A 89 2.90 -3.93 16.25
CA CYS A 89 4.03 -4.28 15.40
C CYS A 89 4.94 -3.07 15.14
N VAL A 90 4.34 -1.92 14.82
CA VAL A 90 5.10 -0.69 14.56
C VAL A 90 5.79 -0.17 15.81
N GLU A 91 5.09 -0.15 16.95
CA GLU A 91 5.67 0.26 18.23
C GLU A 91 6.82 -0.67 18.64
N ALA A 92 6.73 -1.98 18.35
CA ALA A 92 7.83 -2.92 18.57
C ALA A 92 9.06 -2.63 17.69
N ILE A 93 8.86 -2.31 16.41
CA ILE A 93 9.94 -1.92 15.48
C ILE A 93 10.61 -0.63 15.96
N LEU A 94 9.84 0.38 16.34
CA LEU A 94 10.36 1.65 16.85
C LEU A 94 11.14 1.45 18.15
N LYS A 95 10.64 0.61 19.05
CA LYS A 95 11.32 0.25 20.30
C LYS A 95 12.67 -0.43 20.06
N GLN A 96 12.76 -1.32 19.06
CA GLN A 96 14.04 -1.92 18.67
C GLN A 96 15.04 -0.89 18.13
N GLN A 97 14.56 0.21 17.55
CA GLN A 97 15.38 1.33 17.05
C GLN A 97 15.70 2.37 18.14
N GLY A 98 15.32 2.11 19.40
CA GLY A 98 15.53 3.02 20.52
C GLY A 98 14.47 4.11 20.67
N ASP A 99 13.41 4.10 19.85
CA ASP A 99 12.31 5.05 19.93
C ASP A 99 11.13 4.49 20.74
N ASN A 100 11.11 4.82 22.03
CA ASN A 100 10.11 4.36 23.00
C ASN A 100 8.85 5.24 23.09
N LYS A 101 8.70 6.28 22.25
CA LYS A 101 7.53 7.16 22.37
C LYS A 101 6.26 6.44 21.88
N PRO A 102 5.07 6.68 22.46
CA PRO A 102 3.84 6.10 21.93
C PRO A 102 3.49 6.70 20.55
N LEU A 103 2.93 5.92 19.63
CA LEU A 103 2.44 6.48 18.36
C LEU A 103 1.26 7.44 18.59
N GLY A 104 1.03 8.39 17.69
CA GLY A 104 -0.14 9.27 17.78
C GLY A 104 -1.46 8.51 17.71
N LYS A 105 -2.53 9.03 18.33
CA LYS A 105 -3.88 8.43 18.34
C LYS A 105 -4.40 8.11 16.93
N HIS A 106 -4.16 9.00 15.97
CA HIS A 106 -4.64 8.87 14.59
C HIS A 106 -3.63 8.24 13.63
N TRP A 107 -2.50 7.75 14.13
CA TRP A 107 -1.42 7.25 13.28
C TRP A 107 -1.88 6.07 12.41
N THR A 108 -2.50 5.05 13.02
CA THR A 108 -2.96 3.85 12.31
C THR A 108 -4.03 4.17 11.27
N THR A 109 -5.01 5.01 11.61
CA THR A 109 -6.06 5.43 10.66
C THR A 109 -5.46 6.16 9.45
N ARG A 110 -4.49 7.05 9.68
CA ARG A 110 -3.80 7.76 8.59
C ARG A 110 -2.93 6.82 7.76
N PHE A 111 -2.28 5.84 8.38
CA PHE A 111 -1.49 4.82 7.69
C PHE A 111 -2.37 3.96 6.78
N VAL A 112 -3.48 3.44 7.30
CA VAL A 112 -4.43 2.64 6.51
C VAL A 112 -5.05 3.45 5.37
N LYS A 113 -5.37 4.73 5.60
CA LYS A 113 -5.86 5.61 4.53
C LYS A 113 -4.83 5.75 3.40
N ARG A 114 -3.54 5.94 3.73
CA ARG A 114 -2.46 5.99 2.73
C ARG A 114 -2.31 4.66 2.00
N LEU A 115 -2.42 3.53 2.70
CA LEU A 115 -2.39 2.20 2.10
C LEU A 115 -3.55 2.00 1.11
N LEU A 116 -4.77 2.40 1.46
CA LEU A 116 -5.95 2.31 0.58
C LEU A 116 -5.84 3.22 -0.65
N GLU A 117 -5.31 4.43 -0.49
CA GLU A 117 -5.03 5.35 -1.60
C GLU A 117 -4.01 4.73 -2.58
N LEU A 118 -2.99 4.03 -2.06
CA LEU A 118 -2.00 3.28 -2.85
C LEU A 118 -2.55 1.97 -3.43
N SER A 119 -3.51 1.36 -2.75
CA SER A 119 -4.02 0.02 -3.02
C SER A 119 -5.47 0.06 -3.48
N THR A 120 -5.73 0.81 -4.55
CA THR A 120 -7.04 0.98 -5.21
C THR A 120 -7.65 -0.34 -5.74
N LYS A 121 -7.11 -1.50 -5.36
CA LYS A 121 -7.50 -2.86 -5.77
C LYS A 121 -7.41 -3.90 -4.64
N LEU A 122 -7.67 -3.54 -3.38
CA LEU A 122 -7.69 -4.56 -2.32
C LEU A 122 -8.97 -5.40 -2.35
N GLY A 123 -8.76 -6.70 -2.23
CA GLY A 123 -9.78 -7.73 -2.33
C GLY A 123 -10.74 -7.74 -1.14
N LYS A 124 -11.89 -8.38 -1.33
CA LYS A 124 -12.90 -8.53 -0.26
C LYS A 124 -12.34 -9.37 0.89
N ARG A 125 -12.53 -8.88 2.11
CA ARG A 125 -12.34 -9.61 3.36
C ARG A 125 -13.14 -10.92 3.34
N GLN A 126 -12.49 -12.06 3.59
CA GLN A 126 -13.17 -13.32 3.89
C GLN A 126 -13.64 -13.34 5.35
N GLU A 127 -14.69 -14.10 5.64
CA GLU A 127 -15.23 -14.21 7.00
C GLU A 127 -14.22 -14.84 7.96
N ALA A 128 -14.01 -14.21 9.12
CA ALA A 128 -13.08 -14.67 10.16
C ALA A 128 -13.39 -16.09 10.65
N ALA A 129 -14.68 -16.48 10.65
CA ALA A 129 -15.09 -17.83 11.05
C ALA A 129 -14.52 -18.93 10.13
N ARG A 130 -14.35 -18.66 8.83
CA ARG A 130 -13.69 -19.60 7.91
C ARG A 130 -12.20 -19.73 8.22
N PHE A 131 -11.60 -18.67 8.72
CA PHE A 131 -10.20 -18.62 9.07
C PHE A 131 -9.91 -19.35 10.40
N ASP A 132 -10.69 -19.05 11.45
CA ASP A 132 -10.52 -19.64 12.78
C ASP A 132 -10.79 -21.16 12.79
N GLY A 133 -11.62 -21.65 11.86
CA GLY A 133 -11.85 -23.09 11.67
C GLY A 133 -10.69 -23.83 10.98
N PHE A 134 -9.78 -23.12 10.30
CA PHE A 134 -8.70 -23.70 9.49
C PHE A 134 -7.41 -23.93 10.29
N THR A 135 -7.52 -24.56 11.45
CA THR A 135 -6.35 -24.89 12.29
C THR A 135 -5.69 -26.19 11.81
N PRO A 136 -4.37 -26.37 11.97
CA PRO A 136 -3.71 -27.64 11.62
C PRO A 136 -4.35 -28.86 12.30
N LYS A 137 -4.84 -28.68 13.53
CA LYS A 137 -5.54 -29.74 14.27
C LYS A 137 -6.88 -30.10 13.62
N ALA A 138 -7.68 -29.10 13.23
CA ALA A 138 -8.98 -29.34 12.58
C ALA A 138 -8.80 -29.96 11.18
N VAL A 139 -7.81 -29.48 10.43
CA VAL A 139 -7.45 -30.00 9.10
C VAL A 139 -6.98 -31.45 9.21
N ASN A 140 -6.02 -31.75 10.10
CA ASN A 140 -5.52 -33.11 10.30
C ASN A 140 -6.64 -34.04 10.79
N TRP A 141 -7.45 -33.62 11.75
CA TRP A 141 -8.59 -34.41 12.23
C TRP A 141 -9.58 -34.78 11.11
N TYR A 142 -9.88 -33.84 10.21
CA TYR A 142 -10.73 -34.11 9.05
C TYR A 142 -10.10 -35.15 8.10
N PHE A 143 -8.82 -34.99 7.75
CA PHE A 143 -8.14 -35.92 6.86
C PHE A 143 -7.93 -37.29 7.51
N ASP A 144 -7.65 -37.35 8.80
CA ASP A 144 -7.53 -38.60 9.57
C ASP A 144 -8.84 -39.40 9.49
N ILE A 145 -10.00 -38.76 9.68
CA ILE A 145 -11.30 -39.43 9.55
C ILE A 145 -11.55 -39.83 8.09
N ARG A 146 -11.32 -38.92 7.15
CA ARG A 146 -11.55 -39.15 5.73
C ARG A 146 -10.74 -40.33 5.21
N GLU A 147 -9.48 -40.46 5.61
CA GLU A 147 -8.60 -41.53 5.14
C GLU A 147 -8.82 -42.84 5.89
N ASN A 148 -9.03 -42.79 7.22
CA ASN A 148 -9.17 -44.02 8.02
C ASN A 148 -10.57 -44.64 7.94
N GLU A 149 -11.63 -43.84 7.96
CA GLU A 149 -13.01 -44.35 7.98
C GLU A 149 -13.65 -44.41 6.58
N TYR A 150 -13.27 -43.46 5.71
CA TYR A 150 -13.92 -43.28 4.41
C TYR A 150 -12.95 -43.39 3.22
N GLY A 151 -11.71 -43.85 3.43
CA GLY A 151 -10.69 -43.96 2.38
C GLY A 151 -11.06 -44.94 1.25
N TRP A 152 -12.05 -45.80 1.48
CA TRP A 152 -12.62 -46.71 0.48
C TRP A 152 -13.57 -46.01 -0.51
N ILE A 153 -14.06 -44.81 -0.20
CA ILE A 153 -14.87 -44.00 -1.11
C ILE A 153 -13.92 -43.37 -2.12
N LYS A 154 -14.08 -43.75 -3.39
CA LYS A 154 -13.26 -43.19 -4.46
C LYS A 154 -13.54 -41.70 -4.64
N PRO A 155 -12.53 -40.90 -5.05
CA PRO A 155 -12.73 -39.48 -5.32
C PRO A 155 -13.90 -39.21 -6.27
N GLU A 156 -14.08 -40.06 -7.29
CA GLU A 156 -15.17 -39.95 -8.28
C GLU A 156 -16.58 -40.09 -7.67
N ASN A 157 -16.69 -40.65 -6.47
CA ASN A 157 -17.94 -40.85 -5.73
C ASN A 157 -18.13 -39.83 -4.60
N THR A 158 -17.26 -38.82 -4.49
CA THR A 158 -17.38 -37.75 -3.50
C THR A 158 -18.14 -36.57 -4.10
N VAL A 159 -19.25 -36.19 -3.48
CA VAL A 159 -20.02 -35.00 -3.86
C VAL A 159 -20.02 -34.00 -2.70
N ASN A 160 -19.89 -32.71 -3.01
CA ASN A 160 -20.10 -31.66 -2.02
C ASN A 160 -21.59 -31.32 -1.94
N VAL A 161 -22.06 -30.93 -0.75
CA VAL A 161 -23.41 -30.40 -0.55
C VAL A 161 -23.25 -29.17 0.32
N ASP A 162 -23.20 -27.99 -0.29
CA ASP A 162 -23.30 -26.71 0.38
C ASP A 162 -24.50 -25.91 -0.14
N GLU A 163 -25.06 -25.03 0.70
CA GLU A 163 -26.12 -24.08 0.33
C GLU A 163 -25.53 -23.01 -0.61
N GLY A 164 -25.20 -23.42 -1.83
CA GLY A 164 -24.51 -22.61 -2.84
C GLY A 164 -24.51 -23.20 -4.25
N GLY A 165 -25.01 -24.43 -4.43
CA GLY A 165 -25.21 -25.04 -5.74
C GLY A 165 -24.26 -26.21 -6.00
N ILE A 166 -24.79 -27.25 -6.63
CA ILE A 166 -24.05 -28.43 -7.07
C ILE A 166 -22.98 -27.98 -8.06
N MET A 167 -21.72 -27.89 -7.63
CA MET A 167 -20.57 -27.85 -8.55
C MET A 167 -19.98 -29.25 -8.65
N ALA A 168 -20.38 -29.96 -9.69
CA ALA A 168 -19.65 -31.11 -10.18
C ALA A 168 -18.43 -30.64 -11.00
N GLY A 169 -17.23 -31.07 -10.61
CA GLY A 169 -16.09 -31.24 -11.53
C GLY A 169 -14.89 -30.29 -11.34
N PHE A 170 -13.77 -30.92 -10.95
CA PHE A 170 -12.33 -30.59 -11.07
C PHE A 170 -11.81 -29.19 -10.71
#